data_AF-K1V7L3-F1
#
_entry.id   AF-K1V7L3-F1
#
_cell.length_a   1.000
_cell.length_b   1.000
_cell.length_c   1.000
_cell.angle_alpha   90.00
_cell.angle_beta   90.00
_cell.angle_gamma   90.00
#
_symmetry.space_group_name_H-M   'P 1'
#
loop_
_entity.id
_entity.type
_entity.pdbx_description
1 polymer ?
#
loop_
_entity_poly.entity_id
_entity_poly.type
_entity_poly.pdbx_seq_one_letter_code
_entity_poly.pdbx_strand_id
1 'polypeptide(L)'
;MAMAHDNGVLHFHDADYFIQPIFNCCLINIKDMLDNGTSINGKMIESPKSFQVACTVTTQIIAAVASNQYGGQRSISSIWGNICVRVRKNLTKQLEEEFGDTLDQAAKDKIVQMRLHDELKSGVQTIQYQINTLMTTNGQSPFVTLFLHIDENDEYVEETVQIIMEILRQRIEGTKNEKGVYVT
;
A
#
# COMPACT_ATOMS: atom_id res chain seq x y z
N MET A 1 1.49 39.67 -6.14
CA MET A 1 1.69 38.47 -5.29
C MET A 1 3.12 38.32 -4.83
N ALA A 2 4.12 38.29 -5.72
CA ALA A 2 5.54 38.19 -5.33
C ALA A 2 5.97 39.18 -4.22
N MET A 3 5.75 40.48 -4.41
CA MET A 3 6.08 41.48 -3.38
C MET A 3 5.38 41.25 -2.03
N ALA A 4 4.16 40.68 -2.01
CA ALA A 4 3.46 40.39 -0.77
C ALA A 4 4.03 39.15 -0.07
N HIS A 5 4.55 38.18 -0.84
CA HIS A 5 5.31 37.04 -0.32
C HIS A 5 6.66 37.47 0.25
N ASP A 6 7.42 38.27 -0.50
CA ASP A 6 8.75 38.72 -0.11
C ASP A 6 8.72 39.61 1.14
N ASN A 7 7.66 40.43 1.29
CA ASN A 7 7.45 41.26 2.46
C ASN A 7 6.76 40.53 3.63
N GLY A 8 6.49 39.22 3.51
CA GLY A 8 5.87 38.41 4.57
C GLY A 8 4.41 38.72 4.87
N VAL A 9 3.73 39.47 4.00
CA VAL A 9 2.28 39.76 4.12
C VAL A 9 1.44 38.50 3.88
N LEU A 10 1.93 37.61 3.01
CA LEU A 10 1.39 36.27 2.79
C LEU A 10 2.55 35.28 2.57
N HIS A 11 2.26 33.99 2.63
CA HIS A 11 3.20 32.96 2.21
C HIS A 11 2.58 32.12 1.09
N PHE A 12 3.21 32.14 -0.08
CA PHE A 12 2.84 31.30 -1.20
C PHE A 12 3.66 30.02 -1.14
N HIS A 13 3.03 28.94 -0.68
CA HIS A 13 3.67 27.63 -0.55
C HIS A 13 4.05 27.06 -1.93
N ASP A 14 5.14 26.29 -1.96
CA ASP A 14 5.57 25.49 -3.13
C ASP A 14 5.72 26.31 -4.42
N ALA A 15 6.16 27.57 -4.27
CA ALA A 15 6.31 28.54 -5.36
C ALA A 15 7.28 28.07 -6.46
N ASP A 16 8.25 27.24 -6.11
CA ASP A 16 9.22 26.58 -7.00
C ASP A 16 8.56 25.57 -7.96
N TYR A 17 7.40 25.03 -7.60
CA TYR A 17 6.61 24.13 -8.44
C TYR A 17 5.50 24.83 -9.24
N PHE A 18 5.21 26.11 -8.97
CA PHE A 18 4.04 26.81 -9.53
C PHE A 18 3.96 26.83 -11.05
N ILE A 19 5.09 26.86 -11.76
CA ILE A 19 5.12 26.87 -13.23
C ILE A 19 4.84 25.49 -13.84
N GLN A 20 5.01 24.41 -13.06
CA GLN A 20 4.75 23.05 -13.50
C GLN A 20 3.24 22.77 -13.38
N PRO A 21 2.62 22.06 -14.35
CA PRO A 21 1.20 21.74 -14.33
C PRO A 21 0.90 20.57 -13.37
N ILE A 22 1.40 20.64 -12.15
CA ILE A 22 1.22 19.64 -11.09
C ILE A 22 0.44 20.26 -9.92
N PHE A 23 -0.15 19.41 -9.09
CA PHE A 23 -1.00 19.84 -7.97
C PHE A 23 -0.37 19.49 -6.61
N ASN A 24 -1.02 19.91 -5.53
CA ASN A 24 -0.53 19.74 -4.16
C ASN A 24 -0.71 18.29 -3.65
N CYS A 25 -1.85 18.00 -3.02
CA CYS A 25 -2.12 16.71 -2.39
C CYS A 25 -3.31 16.01 -3.05
N CYS A 26 -3.36 14.68 -2.93
CA CYS A 26 -4.54 13.90 -3.27
C CYS A 26 -4.79 12.72 -2.32
N LEU A 27 -6.00 12.19 -2.39
CA LEU A 27 -6.36 10.86 -1.90
C LEU A 27 -6.34 9.94 -3.12
N ILE A 28 -5.42 8.98 -3.15
CA ILE A 28 -5.31 8.08 -4.30
C ILE A 28 -6.43 7.05 -4.22
N ASN A 29 -7.16 6.88 -5.33
CA ASN A 29 -8.15 5.82 -5.45
C ASN A 29 -7.48 4.46 -5.75
N ILE A 30 -6.69 3.95 -4.80
CA ILE A 30 -5.96 2.69 -4.96
C ILE A 30 -6.93 1.52 -5.22
N LYS A 31 -8.12 1.56 -4.60
CA LYS A 31 -9.13 0.51 -4.77
C LYS A 31 -9.49 0.32 -6.24
N ASP A 32 -9.84 1.40 -6.92
CA ASP A 32 -10.19 1.37 -8.34
C ASP A 32 -9.01 0.91 -9.20
N MET A 33 -7.81 1.43 -8.93
CA MET A 33 -6.60 1.07 -9.67
C MET A 33 -6.21 -0.41 -9.52
N LEU A 34 -6.49 -1.02 -8.37
CA LEU A 34 -6.23 -2.46 -8.14
C LEU A 34 -7.38 -3.34 -8.65
N ASP A 35 -8.63 -2.90 -8.57
CA ASP A 35 -9.79 -3.68 -9.00
C ASP A 35 -9.91 -3.69 -10.54
N ASN A 36 -9.75 -2.53 -11.18
CA ASN A 36 -9.97 -2.35 -12.63
C ASN A 36 -8.68 -2.30 -13.45
N GLY A 37 -7.53 -2.35 -12.77
CA GLY A 37 -6.21 -2.18 -13.38
C GLY A 37 -5.85 -0.70 -13.61
N THR A 38 -4.59 -0.45 -13.90
CA THR A 38 -4.05 0.90 -14.10
C THR A 38 -2.89 0.90 -15.08
N SER A 39 -2.50 2.06 -15.61
CA SER A 39 -1.27 2.21 -16.38
C SER A 39 -0.21 2.95 -15.59
N ILE A 40 0.97 2.35 -15.46
CA ILE A 40 2.15 3.00 -14.87
C ILE A 40 3.25 3.00 -15.94
N ASN A 41 3.77 4.19 -16.27
CA ASN A 41 4.82 4.36 -17.29
C ASN A 41 4.49 3.68 -18.64
N GLY A 42 3.23 3.75 -19.08
CA GLY A 42 2.78 3.16 -20.34
C GLY A 42 2.66 1.63 -20.33
N LYS A 43 2.74 0.98 -19.16
CA LYS A 43 2.50 -0.46 -18.99
C LYS A 43 1.18 -0.68 -18.26
N MET A 44 0.34 -1.54 -18.82
CA MET A 44 -0.91 -1.94 -18.18
C MET A 44 -0.61 -2.90 -17.03
N ILE A 45 -1.13 -2.57 -15.85
CA ILE A 45 -1.09 -3.37 -14.65
C ILE A 45 -2.49 -3.94 -14.46
N GLU A 46 -2.59 -5.27 -14.50
CA GLU A 46 -3.83 -6.00 -14.25
C GLU A 46 -4.11 -6.11 -12.75
N SER A 47 -5.34 -6.49 -12.39
CA SER A 47 -5.72 -6.71 -10.99
C SER A 47 -4.80 -7.77 -10.34
N PRO A 48 -4.22 -7.48 -9.17
CA PRO A 48 -3.25 -8.35 -8.52
C PRO A 48 -3.89 -9.68 -8.11
N LYS A 49 -3.10 -10.77 -8.24
CA LYS A 49 -3.52 -12.14 -7.90
C LYS A 49 -3.07 -12.61 -6.52
N SER A 50 -2.17 -11.86 -5.87
CA SER A 50 -1.71 -12.08 -4.50
C SER A 50 -1.64 -10.77 -3.72
N PHE A 51 -1.63 -10.87 -2.39
CA PHE A 51 -1.56 -9.70 -1.52
C PHE A 51 -0.21 -8.98 -1.66
N GLN A 52 0.88 -9.73 -1.78
CA GLN A 52 2.21 -9.16 -2.00
C GLN A 52 2.31 -8.38 -3.31
N VAL A 53 1.72 -8.88 -4.40
CA VAL A 53 1.68 -8.15 -5.68
C VAL A 53 0.85 -6.88 -5.54
N ALA A 54 -0.30 -6.93 -4.86
CA ALA A 54 -1.10 -5.75 -4.58
C ALA A 54 -0.32 -4.66 -3.80
N CYS A 55 0.44 -5.08 -2.79
CA CYS A 55 1.33 -4.21 -2.02
C CYS A 55 2.42 -3.56 -2.89
N THR A 56 3.03 -4.34 -3.78
CA THR A 56 4.07 -3.88 -4.71
C THR A 56 3.52 -2.90 -5.76
N VAL A 57 2.31 -3.16 -6.28
CA VAL A 57 1.66 -2.22 -7.21
C VAL A 57 1.27 -0.94 -6.49
N THR A 58 0.77 -1.04 -5.25
CA THR A 58 0.40 0.12 -4.42
C THR A 58 1.58 1.06 -4.23
N THR A 59 2.76 0.55 -3.86
CA THR A 59 3.97 1.37 -3.66
C THR A 59 4.47 1.99 -4.96
N GLN A 60 4.34 1.30 -6.11
CA GLN A 60 4.63 1.87 -7.42
C GLN A 60 3.69 3.02 -7.77
N ILE A 61 2.39 2.88 -7.49
CA ILE A 61 1.40 3.96 -7.65
C ILE A 61 1.78 5.16 -6.78
N ILE A 62 2.09 4.92 -5.49
CA ILE A 62 2.51 5.95 -4.53
C ILE A 62 3.74 6.71 -5.05
N ALA A 63 4.76 6.01 -5.56
CA ALA A 63 5.96 6.66 -6.10
C ALA A 63 5.67 7.46 -7.38
N ALA A 64 4.82 6.93 -8.27
CA ALA A 64 4.43 7.61 -9.50
C ALA A 64 3.61 8.87 -9.21
N VAL A 65 2.65 8.82 -8.29
CA VAL A 65 1.83 9.98 -7.89
C VAL A 65 2.69 11.03 -7.20
N ALA A 66 3.53 10.65 -6.23
CA ALA A 66 4.44 11.60 -5.57
C ALA A 66 5.43 12.28 -6.53
N SER A 67 5.73 11.65 -7.66
CA SER A 67 6.60 12.25 -8.68
C SER A 67 5.87 13.24 -9.60
N ASN A 68 4.54 13.33 -9.51
CA ASN A 68 3.66 14.19 -10.32
C ASN A 68 2.83 15.15 -9.45
N GLN A 69 3.22 15.36 -8.20
CA GLN A 69 2.64 16.31 -7.27
C GLN A 69 3.76 16.85 -6.35
N TYR A 70 3.57 18.01 -5.72
CA TYR A 70 4.54 18.57 -4.78
C TYR A 70 4.16 18.39 -3.30
N GLY A 71 2.94 17.92 -3.04
CA GLY A 71 2.45 17.66 -1.68
C GLY A 71 2.41 16.19 -1.29
N GLY A 72 1.78 15.95 -0.14
CA GLY A 72 1.55 14.61 0.40
C GLY A 72 0.41 13.87 -0.27
N GLN A 73 0.43 12.55 -0.13
CA GLN A 73 -0.63 11.67 -0.62
C GLN A 73 -1.19 10.83 0.53
N ARG A 74 -2.48 10.51 0.43
CA ARG A 74 -3.17 9.65 1.39
C ARG A 74 -3.64 8.38 0.70
N SER A 75 -3.55 7.27 1.41
CA SER A 75 -4.17 6.00 1.04
C SER A 75 -4.83 5.37 2.26
N ILE A 76 -5.87 4.57 2.05
CA ILE A 76 -6.67 3.95 3.10
C ILE A 76 -6.37 2.45 3.14
N SER A 77 -6.07 1.89 4.32
CA SER A 77 -5.67 0.49 4.46
C SER A 77 -6.80 -0.52 4.23
N SER A 78 -8.07 -0.14 4.43
CA SER A 78 -9.23 -1.00 4.19
C SER A 78 -9.36 -1.43 2.73
N ILE A 79 -8.70 -0.71 1.81
CA ILE A 79 -8.65 -1.02 0.37
C ILE A 79 -8.11 -2.43 0.10
N TRP A 80 -7.31 -3.01 0.99
CA TRP A 80 -6.74 -4.35 0.78
C TRP A 80 -7.57 -5.51 1.34
N GLY A 81 -8.69 -5.24 2.03
CA GLY A 81 -9.55 -6.28 2.61
C GLY A 81 -10.12 -7.25 1.55
N ASN A 82 -10.64 -6.70 0.45
CA ASN A 82 -11.18 -7.48 -0.66
C ASN A 82 -10.12 -8.38 -1.34
N ILE A 83 -8.88 -7.92 -1.41
CA ILE A 83 -7.75 -8.66 -1.99
C ILE A 83 -7.39 -9.84 -1.10
N CYS A 84 -7.37 -9.66 0.23
CA CYS A 84 -7.13 -10.75 1.17
C CYS A 84 -8.17 -11.88 1.05
N VAL A 85 -9.45 -11.52 0.91
CA VAL A 85 -10.51 -12.50 0.66
C VAL A 85 -10.30 -13.24 -0.65
N ARG A 86 -9.91 -12.54 -1.73
CA ARG A 86 -9.63 -13.15 -3.03
C ARG A 86 -8.46 -14.14 -2.95
N VAL A 87 -7.39 -13.77 -2.25
CA VAL A 87 -6.24 -14.67 -2.00
C VAL A 87 -6.67 -15.90 -1.23
N ARG A 88 -7.42 -15.73 -0.13
CA ARG A 88 -7.92 -16.86 0.66
C ARG A 88 -8.74 -17.83 -0.19
N LYS A 89 -9.69 -17.31 -0.97
CA LYS A 89 -10.53 -18.12 -1.88
C LYS A 89 -9.70 -18.89 -2.90
N ASN A 90 -8.69 -18.24 -3.49
CA ASN A 90 -7.79 -18.89 -4.44
C ASN A 90 -6.97 -20.01 -3.79
N LEU A 91 -6.41 -19.78 -2.60
CA LEU A 91 -5.66 -20.79 -1.84
C LEU A 91 -6.54 -21.99 -1.47
N THR A 92 -7.76 -21.75 -0.98
CA THR A 92 -8.71 -22.82 -0.66
C THR A 92 -9.02 -23.65 -1.90
N LYS A 93 -9.29 -23.00 -3.03
CA LYS A 93 -9.57 -23.69 -4.31
C LYS A 93 -8.38 -24.54 -4.77
N GLN A 94 -7.16 -24.00 -4.71
CA GLN A 94 -5.95 -24.74 -5.08
C GLN A 94 -5.74 -25.99 -4.22
N LEU A 95 -5.94 -25.88 -2.91
CA LEU A 95 -5.82 -27.04 -2.02
C LEU A 95 -6.89 -28.08 -2.30
N GLU A 96 -8.10 -27.67 -2.66
CA GLU A 96 -9.16 -28.59 -3.05
C GLU A 96 -8.82 -29.34 -4.34
N GLU A 97 -8.32 -28.62 -5.35
CA GLU A 97 -7.94 -29.20 -6.64
C GLU A 97 -6.73 -30.14 -6.55
N GLU A 98 -5.73 -29.80 -5.73
CA GLU A 98 -4.50 -30.59 -5.61
C GLU A 98 -4.63 -31.77 -4.64
N PHE A 99 -5.34 -31.59 -3.52
CA PHE A 99 -5.36 -32.57 -2.44
C PHE A 99 -6.71 -33.26 -2.28
N GLY A 100 -7.82 -32.71 -2.77
CA GLY A 100 -9.15 -33.32 -2.65
C GLY A 100 -9.38 -33.91 -1.25
N ASP A 101 -9.82 -35.17 -1.15
CA ASP A 101 -10.07 -35.83 0.13
C ASP A 101 -8.80 -36.37 0.84
N THR A 102 -7.60 -36.18 0.29
CA THR A 102 -6.35 -36.68 0.90
C THR A 102 -5.95 -35.92 2.16
N LEU A 103 -6.44 -34.68 2.31
CA LEU A 103 -6.30 -33.87 3.51
C LEU A 103 -7.68 -33.59 4.09
N ASP A 104 -7.79 -33.69 5.42
CA ASP A 104 -9.01 -33.26 6.10
C ASP A 104 -9.20 -31.74 6.00
N GLN A 105 -10.45 -31.29 6.17
CA GLN A 105 -10.78 -29.86 6.06
C GLN A 105 -9.99 -29.02 7.07
N ALA A 106 -9.78 -29.55 8.28
CA ALA A 106 -9.03 -28.87 9.32
C ALA A 106 -7.56 -28.60 8.93
N ALA A 107 -6.88 -29.56 8.29
CA ALA A 107 -5.54 -29.35 7.79
C ALA A 107 -5.52 -28.34 6.63
N LYS A 108 -6.48 -28.42 5.70
CA LYS A 108 -6.59 -27.44 4.60
C LYS A 108 -6.77 -26.03 5.14
N ASP A 109 -7.69 -25.81 6.07
CA ASP A 109 -7.95 -24.51 6.67
C ASP A 109 -6.71 -23.97 7.38
N LYS A 110 -5.98 -24.83 8.10
CA LYS A 110 -4.72 -24.46 8.75
C LYS A 110 -3.66 -24.02 7.74
N ILE A 111 -3.53 -24.72 6.61
CA ILE A 111 -2.58 -24.36 5.54
C ILE A 111 -2.96 -23.02 4.91
N VAL A 112 -4.25 -22.80 4.63
CA VAL A 112 -4.75 -21.51 4.08
C VAL A 112 -4.43 -20.37 5.04
N GLN A 113 -4.73 -20.52 6.33
CA GLN A 113 -4.46 -19.48 7.32
C GLN A 113 -2.97 -19.19 7.47
N MET A 114 -2.13 -20.22 7.50
CA MET A 114 -0.67 -20.06 7.55
C MET A 114 -0.15 -19.29 6.32
N ARG A 115 -0.55 -19.70 5.11
CA ARG A 115 -0.12 -19.03 3.87
C ARG A 115 -0.64 -17.60 3.76
N LEU A 116 -1.88 -17.35 4.17
CA LEU A 116 -2.45 -16.00 4.18
C LEU A 116 -1.68 -15.09 5.13
N HIS A 117 -1.33 -15.59 6.33
CA HIS A 117 -0.54 -14.83 7.28
C HIS A 117 0.87 -14.51 6.74
N ASP A 118 1.52 -15.47 6.08
CA ASP A 118 2.83 -15.26 5.45
C ASP A 118 2.77 -14.24 4.30
N GLU A 119 1.70 -14.27 3.49
CA GLU A 119 1.46 -13.28 2.45
C GLU A 119 1.25 -11.87 3.04
N LEU A 120 0.43 -11.76 4.08
CA LEU A 120 0.17 -10.48 4.77
C LEU A 120 1.47 -9.88 5.31
N LYS A 121 2.25 -10.69 6.04
CA LYS A 121 3.54 -10.29 6.59
C LYS A 121 4.49 -9.80 5.50
N SER A 122 4.61 -10.56 4.41
CA SER A 122 5.51 -10.23 3.29
C SER A 122 5.06 -8.97 2.54
N GLY A 123 3.75 -8.81 2.33
CA GLY A 123 3.18 -7.64 1.66
C GLY A 123 3.36 -6.36 2.48
N VAL A 124 3.03 -6.39 3.78
CA VAL A 124 3.23 -5.25 4.68
C VAL A 124 4.71 -4.86 4.76
N GLN A 125 5.61 -5.84 4.85
CA GLN A 125 7.06 -5.59 4.86
C GLN A 125 7.52 -4.94 3.55
N THR A 126 6.97 -5.38 2.43
CA THR A 126 7.24 -4.78 1.12
C THR A 126 6.84 -3.30 1.10
N ILE A 127 5.68 -2.95 1.62
CA ILE A 127 5.23 -1.56 1.74
C ILE A 127 6.19 -0.75 2.60
N GLN A 128 6.55 -1.26 3.79
CA GLN A 128 7.42 -0.56 4.72
C GLN A 128 8.80 -0.29 4.11
N TYR A 129 9.40 -1.26 3.43
CA TYR A 129 10.69 -1.04 2.77
C TYR A 129 10.58 -0.13 1.57
N GLN A 130 9.62 -0.34 0.68
CA GLN A 130 9.55 0.41 -0.57
C GLN A 130 9.17 1.88 -0.36
N ILE A 131 8.29 2.21 0.61
CA ILE A 131 8.01 3.62 0.92
C ILE A 131 9.27 4.35 1.41
N ASN A 132 10.17 3.66 2.13
CA ASN A 132 11.38 4.27 2.68
C ASN A 132 12.60 4.19 1.73
N THR A 133 12.55 3.37 0.68
CA THR A 133 13.69 3.15 -0.24
C THR A 133 13.44 3.63 -1.66
N LEU A 134 12.18 3.80 -2.08
CA LEU A 134 11.87 4.43 -3.35
C LEU A 134 12.15 5.93 -3.28
N MET A 135 12.61 6.46 -4.41
CA MET A 135 12.92 7.88 -4.57
C MET A 135 11.92 8.48 -5.56
N THR A 136 11.42 9.67 -5.25
CA THR A 136 10.62 10.51 -6.14
C THR A 136 11.52 11.34 -7.05
N THR A 137 10.93 12.04 -8.01
CA THR A 137 11.65 12.91 -8.96
C THR A 137 12.46 14.02 -8.31
N ASN A 138 12.07 14.48 -7.11
CA ASN A 138 12.83 15.46 -6.32
C ASN A 138 13.90 14.82 -5.39
N GLY A 139 14.13 13.51 -5.49
CA GLY A 139 15.20 12.81 -4.76
C GLY A 139 14.91 12.54 -3.30
N GLN A 140 13.64 12.56 -2.89
CA GLN A 140 13.20 12.24 -1.53
C GLN A 140 12.39 10.94 -1.51
N SER A 141 12.18 10.37 -0.32
CA SER A 141 11.19 9.31 -0.17
C SER A 141 9.77 9.89 -0.34
N PRO A 142 8.82 9.13 -0.93
CA PRO A 142 7.45 9.59 -1.10
C PRO A 142 6.80 10.01 0.23
N PHE A 143 6.27 11.24 0.30
CA PHE A 143 5.51 11.67 1.48
C PHE A 143 4.09 11.09 1.45
N VAL A 144 3.89 10.00 2.20
CA VAL A 144 2.62 9.25 2.20
C VAL A 144 2.08 9.07 3.61
N THR A 145 0.76 9.19 3.75
CA THR A 145 0.03 8.81 4.95
C THR A 145 -0.84 7.60 4.65
N LEU A 146 -0.62 6.50 5.39
CA LEU A 146 -1.52 5.35 5.42
C LEU A 146 -2.56 5.56 6.52
N PHE A 147 -3.83 5.68 6.12
CA PHE A 147 -4.93 5.83 7.05
C PHE A 147 -5.45 4.45 7.46
N LEU A 148 -5.26 4.11 8.74
CA LEU A 148 -5.73 2.86 9.33
C LEU A 148 -7.17 3.06 9.79
N HIS A 149 -8.12 2.64 8.95
CA HIS A 149 -9.54 2.80 9.20
C HIS A 149 -10.24 1.44 9.28
N ILE A 150 -11.08 1.28 10.29
CA ILE A 150 -11.95 0.12 10.49
C ILE A 150 -13.38 0.64 10.38
N ASP A 151 -14.12 0.10 9.42
CA ASP A 151 -15.58 0.25 9.34
C ASP A 151 -16.20 -1.08 9.76
N GLU A 152 -16.98 -1.07 10.83
CA GLU A 152 -17.63 -2.27 11.39
C GLU A 152 -18.69 -2.86 10.44
N ASN A 153 -19.15 -2.07 9.45
CA ASN A 153 -20.12 -2.51 8.45
C ASN A 153 -19.45 -3.03 7.16
N ASP A 154 -18.12 -2.99 7.06
CA ASP A 154 -17.39 -3.51 5.90
C ASP A 154 -17.41 -5.05 5.88
N GLU A 155 -17.75 -5.63 4.73
CA GLU A 155 -17.76 -7.09 4.52
C GLU A 155 -16.39 -7.73 4.83
N TYR A 156 -15.30 -6.97 4.68
CA TYR A 156 -13.91 -7.40 4.84
C TYR A 156 -13.25 -6.84 6.11
N VAL A 157 -14.05 -6.52 7.13
CA VAL A 157 -13.57 -5.95 8.39
C VAL A 157 -12.52 -6.84 9.07
N GLU A 158 -12.71 -8.16 9.05
CA GLU A 158 -11.78 -9.11 9.68
C GLU A 158 -10.41 -9.10 8.99
N GLU A 159 -10.37 -9.08 7.66
CA GLU A 159 -9.14 -8.96 6.88
C GLU A 159 -8.47 -7.61 7.12
N THR A 160 -9.27 -6.54 7.13
CA THR A 160 -8.77 -5.18 7.37
C THR A 160 -8.10 -5.08 8.72
N VAL A 161 -8.70 -5.65 9.77
CA VAL A 161 -8.11 -5.71 11.11
C VAL A 161 -6.80 -6.50 11.09
N GLN A 162 -6.73 -7.64 10.41
CA GLN A 162 -5.49 -8.43 10.30
C GLN A 162 -4.36 -7.64 9.62
N ILE A 163 -4.67 -6.94 8.53
CA ILE A 163 -3.71 -6.08 7.83
C ILE A 163 -3.22 -4.94 8.75
N ILE A 164 -4.14 -4.24 9.42
CA ILE A 164 -3.81 -3.14 10.34
C ILE A 164 -2.92 -3.64 11.47
N MET A 165 -3.25 -4.79 12.07
CA MET A 165 -2.46 -5.40 13.13
C MET A 165 -1.04 -5.73 12.65
N GLU A 166 -0.89 -6.26 11.43
CA GLU A 166 0.41 -6.56 10.86
C GLU A 166 1.23 -5.30 10.54
N ILE A 167 0.58 -4.26 10.01
CA ILE A 167 1.21 -2.93 9.80
C ILE A 167 1.74 -2.39 11.12
N LEU A 168 0.94 -2.42 12.19
CA LEU A 168 1.35 -1.91 13.50
C LEU A 168 2.51 -2.73 14.09
N ARG A 169 2.47 -4.06 13.99
CA ARG A 169 3.55 -4.94 14.47
C ARG A 169 4.88 -4.60 13.82
N GLN A 170 4.93 -4.53 12.48
CA GLN A 170 6.17 -4.25 11.76
C GLN A 170 6.62 -2.79 11.93
N ARG A 171 5.67 -1.86 12.10
CA ARG A 171 5.99 -0.46 12.44
C ARG A 171 6.66 -0.34 13.81
N ILE A 172 6.20 -1.10 14.81
CA ILE A 172 6.79 -1.14 16.16
C ILE A 172 8.17 -1.80 16.13
N GLU A 173 8.34 -2.89 15.36
CA GLU A 173 9.65 -3.51 15.16
C GLU A 173 10.63 -2.54 14.48
N GLY A 174 10.15 -1.77 13.51
CA GLY A 174 10.96 -0.84 12.73
C GLY A 174 11.73 -1.56 11.61
N THR A 175 12.62 -0.81 10.96
CA THR A 175 13.49 -1.31 9.88
C THR A 175 14.96 -1.15 10.27
N LYS A 176 15.84 -1.99 9.74
CA LYS A 176 17.28 -1.85 10.02
C LYS A 176 17.89 -0.75 9.16
N ASN A 177 18.73 0.09 9.77
CA ASN A 177 19.61 1.00 9.05
C ASN A 177 20.83 0.26 8.47
N GLU A 178 21.72 0.99 7.80
CA GLU A 178 22.95 0.45 7.18
C GLU A 178 23.88 -0.28 8.17
N LYS A 179 23.78 0.01 9.48
CA LYS A 179 24.54 -0.63 10.56
C LYS A 179 23.83 -1.84 11.16
N GLY A 180 22.68 -2.24 10.61
CA GLY A 180 21.88 -3.36 11.09
C GLY A 180 21.06 -3.07 12.35
N VAL A 181 20.97 -1.81 12.77
CA VAL A 181 20.23 -1.39 13.97
C VAL A 181 18.81 -1.01 13.59
N TYR A 182 17.82 -1.53 14.32
CA TYR A 182 16.42 -1.19 14.13
C TYR A 182 16.15 0.28 14.44
N VAL A 183 15.45 0.95 13.52
CA VAL A 183 15.01 2.34 13.56
C VAL A 183 13.55 2.41 13.09
N THR A 184 12.77 3.33 13.67
CA THR A 184 11.34 3.52 13.39
C THR A 184 11.07 4.80 12.63
#